data_AF-A0AAJ1JBJ7-F1
#
_entry.id   AF-A0AAJ1JBJ7-F1
#
_cell.length_a   1.000
_cell.length_b   1.000
_cell.length_c   1.000
_cell.angle_alpha   90.00
_cell.angle_beta   90.00
_cell.angle_gamma   90.00
#
_symmetry.space_group_name_H-M   'P 1'
#
loop_
_entity.id
_entity.type
_entity.pdbx_description
1 polymer ?
#
loop_
_entity_poly.entity_id
_entity_poly.type
_entity_poly.pdbx_seq_one_letter_code
_entity_poly.pdbx_strand_id
1 'polypeptide(L)'
;IRLNRVTMATGETYRYERDLAGQIIRETDFTGRTVEYAYDRLGRRTLTRYPNGQLIRFCYTAEDQISRQEHWLAGASSCELQVATEYTYDVHRRLTRAVSPDAVVEFDYDEGGNLTGERLNGREISREWNELTGLPAEETLDGHTLHFDYNRMGALTGFRFDRHSPLTLSHDPLGRETVRESGEGFILASRYTATGMLAHQSAGRVTAMFRETLQQNDPHFPPQATAVNRSWQYDRAYNLRVIDDGRWGQTRYRYNSNNQITQTLYQGARPYEEQFRYDANGNLSQHIPVDAQGAVTQMTQCQQAGRVIRRGDVSYRYDDSGRLVEKTAQRDGFRPQMWRYRWDALNQLTHCETPDGSRWYYQYDAFGRRIRKLKVHDGKLAAANLQRWLDGKPDLTPKPRTMMGQDYLWSGDQMIEETPLYADGTPAEDQRIRWLYEPGKLTPSARYERGKLHYIVSDHQGTPREMLNEEGGLVWAHRLTTWGKAEKSQVLASNDADYHVNCNLRFVGQYEDEESGLYYNRFRYY
;
A
#
# COMPACT_ATOMS: atom_id res chain seq x y z
N ILE A 1 31.49 -15.15 -17.37
CA ILE A 1 30.29 -16.00 -17.59
C ILE A 1 29.06 -15.14 -17.25
N ARG A 2 28.09 -15.01 -18.16
CA ARG A 2 26.83 -14.29 -17.88
C ARG A 2 25.71 -15.31 -17.67
N LEU A 3 24.83 -15.08 -16.68
CA LEU A 3 23.68 -15.95 -16.41
C LEU A 3 22.73 -15.95 -17.62
N ASN A 4 22.42 -17.14 -18.14
CA ASN A 4 21.54 -17.34 -19.29
C ASN A 4 20.30 -18.20 -18.97
N ARG A 5 20.31 -18.93 -17.86
CA ARG A 5 19.21 -19.81 -17.45
C ARG A 5 19.16 -19.99 -15.94
N VAL A 6 17.95 -19.99 -15.41
CA VAL A 6 17.62 -20.42 -14.03
C VAL A 6 16.66 -21.59 -14.14
N THR A 7 16.82 -22.62 -13.30
CA THR A 7 15.95 -23.80 -13.29
C THR A 7 15.35 -23.98 -11.90
N MET A 8 14.02 -24.06 -11.84
CA MET A 8 13.27 -24.40 -10.63
C MET A 8 13.53 -25.85 -10.21
N ALA A 9 13.26 -26.17 -8.94
CA ALA A 9 13.41 -27.54 -8.43
C ALA A 9 12.48 -28.54 -9.15
N THR A 10 11.39 -28.04 -9.72
CA THR A 10 10.43 -28.79 -10.54
C THR A 10 10.79 -28.89 -12.03
N GLY A 11 11.88 -28.25 -12.46
CA GLY A 11 12.47 -28.38 -13.80
C GLY A 11 12.14 -27.25 -14.78
N GLU A 12 11.14 -26.41 -14.51
CA GLU A 12 10.83 -25.23 -15.32
C GLU A 12 12.01 -24.26 -15.37
N THR A 13 12.17 -23.56 -16.49
CA THR A 13 13.34 -22.70 -16.73
C THR A 13 12.98 -21.27 -17.05
N TYR A 14 13.66 -20.32 -16.42
CA TYR A 14 13.75 -18.93 -16.87
C TYR A 14 14.96 -18.78 -17.79
N ARG A 15 14.84 -18.08 -18.91
CA ARG A 15 15.93 -17.90 -19.90
C ARG A 15 16.15 -16.44 -20.25
N TYR A 16 17.41 -16.10 -20.47
CA TYR A 16 17.85 -14.78 -20.93
C TYR A 16 18.60 -14.92 -22.25
N GLU A 17 18.18 -14.18 -23.26
CA GLU A 17 18.93 -14.01 -24.51
C GLU A 17 19.50 -12.60 -24.58
N ARG A 18 20.71 -12.48 -25.14
CA ARG A 18 21.47 -11.23 -25.12
C ARG A 18 22.05 -10.91 -26.48
N ASP A 19 22.21 -9.62 -26.77
CA ASP A 19 22.97 -9.15 -27.93
C ASP A 19 24.49 -9.27 -27.71
N LEU A 20 25.28 -8.80 -28.69
CA LEU A 20 26.75 -8.81 -28.62
C LEU A 20 27.33 -7.85 -27.56
N ALA A 21 26.60 -6.79 -27.18
CA ALA A 21 26.94 -5.93 -26.03
C ALA A 21 26.58 -6.61 -24.69
N GLY A 22 25.82 -7.70 -24.77
CA GLY A 22 25.34 -8.52 -23.68
C GLY A 22 24.15 -7.89 -22.92
N GLN A 23 23.42 -6.98 -23.56
CA GLN A 23 22.13 -6.47 -23.11
C GLN A 23 21.07 -7.55 -23.27
N ILE A 24 20.09 -7.62 -22.37
CA ILE A 24 19.02 -8.64 -22.46
C ILE A 24 18.04 -8.21 -23.54
N ILE A 25 17.93 -8.97 -24.63
CA ILE A 25 16.99 -8.69 -25.73
C ILE A 25 15.72 -9.53 -25.65
N ARG A 26 15.74 -10.59 -24.85
CA ARG A 26 14.58 -11.46 -24.64
C ARG A 26 14.67 -12.16 -23.28
N GLU A 27 13.55 -12.16 -22.57
CA GLU A 27 13.35 -12.92 -21.34
C GLU A 27 12.20 -13.89 -21.54
N THR A 28 12.40 -15.16 -21.21
CA THR A 28 11.34 -16.16 -21.17
C THR A 28 11.19 -16.67 -19.74
N ASP A 29 10.04 -16.40 -19.12
CA ASP A 29 9.78 -16.80 -17.73
C ASP A 29 9.45 -18.29 -17.59
N PHE A 30 9.28 -18.74 -16.34
CA PHE A 30 8.99 -20.14 -16.02
C PHE A 30 7.72 -20.69 -16.68
N THR A 31 6.76 -19.83 -17.04
CA THR A 31 5.53 -20.23 -17.75
C THR A 31 5.70 -20.30 -19.26
N GLY A 32 6.88 -19.95 -19.79
CA GLY A 32 7.15 -19.81 -21.22
C GLY A 32 6.76 -18.44 -21.78
N ARG A 33 6.33 -17.49 -20.94
CA ARG A 33 5.96 -16.14 -21.37
C ARG A 33 7.22 -15.41 -21.81
N THR A 34 7.19 -14.80 -23.00
CA THR A 34 8.33 -14.06 -23.55
C THR A 34 8.09 -12.56 -23.52
N VAL A 35 9.08 -11.80 -23.06
CA VAL A 35 9.17 -10.33 -23.23
C VAL A 35 10.42 -10.02 -24.04
N GLU A 36 10.31 -9.13 -25.02
CA GLU A 36 11.43 -8.75 -25.89
C GLU A 36 11.78 -7.27 -25.70
N TYR A 37 13.06 -6.95 -25.89
CA TYR A 37 13.60 -5.61 -25.71
C TYR A 37 14.43 -5.20 -26.93
N ALA A 38 14.35 -3.92 -27.28
CA ALA A 38 15.26 -3.31 -28.26
C ALA A 38 16.01 -2.14 -27.62
N TYR A 39 17.22 -1.89 -28.11
CA TYR A 39 18.12 -0.85 -27.64
C TYR A 39 18.62 -0.01 -28.80
N ASP A 40 18.91 1.27 -28.55
CA ASP A 40 19.63 2.10 -29.51
C ASP A 40 21.16 1.88 -29.41
N ARG A 41 21.91 2.64 -30.23
CA ARG A 41 23.39 2.55 -30.27
C ARG A 41 24.07 3.02 -28.98
N LEU A 42 23.38 3.77 -28.12
CA LEU A 42 23.87 4.20 -26.82
C LEU A 42 23.52 3.19 -25.71
N GLY A 43 22.86 2.08 -26.05
CA GLY A 43 22.46 1.04 -25.10
C GLY A 43 21.19 1.36 -24.32
N ARG A 44 20.37 2.30 -24.81
CA ARG A 44 19.14 2.73 -24.15
C ARG A 44 17.96 1.96 -24.68
N ARG A 45 17.10 1.46 -23.79
CA ARG A 45 15.96 0.63 -24.19
C ARG A 45 14.94 1.47 -24.95
N THR A 46 14.72 1.19 -26.22
CA THR A 46 13.75 1.91 -27.08
C THR A 46 12.42 1.20 -27.20
N LEU A 47 12.35 -0.10 -26.89
CA LEU A 47 11.14 -0.91 -27.00
C LEU A 47 11.11 -2.01 -25.92
N THR A 48 9.92 -2.23 -25.36
CA THR A 48 9.51 -3.46 -24.69
C THR A 48 8.32 -4.03 -25.43
N ARG A 49 8.34 -5.33 -25.78
CA ARG A 49 7.23 -6.04 -26.42
C ARG A 49 6.74 -7.16 -25.51
N TYR A 50 5.45 -7.10 -25.19
CA TYR A 50 4.74 -8.13 -24.44
C TYR A 50 4.06 -9.14 -25.39
N PRO A 51 3.80 -10.36 -24.91
CA PRO A 51 3.27 -11.44 -25.76
C PRO A 51 1.81 -11.23 -26.17
N ASN A 52 1.06 -10.39 -25.45
CA ASN A 52 -0.31 -10.01 -25.78
C ASN A 52 -0.39 -8.89 -26.85
N GLY A 53 0.73 -8.55 -27.50
CA GLY A 53 0.81 -7.49 -28.50
C GLY A 53 0.97 -6.07 -27.94
N GLN A 54 0.95 -5.86 -26.62
CA GLN A 54 1.24 -4.55 -26.03
C GLN A 54 2.73 -4.20 -26.19
N LEU A 55 3.01 -2.95 -26.56
CA LEU A 55 4.36 -2.42 -26.72
C LEU A 55 4.53 -1.16 -25.87
N ILE A 56 5.72 -0.98 -25.31
CA ILE A 56 6.14 0.30 -24.73
C ILE A 56 7.33 0.80 -25.54
N ARG A 57 7.21 1.97 -26.17
CA ARG A 57 8.33 2.66 -26.83
C ARG A 57 8.83 3.80 -25.95
N PHE A 58 10.15 3.94 -25.90
CA PHE A 58 10.82 5.01 -25.18
C PHE A 58 11.56 5.89 -26.18
N CYS A 59 11.25 7.18 -26.14
CA CYS A 59 11.90 8.21 -26.93
C CYS A 59 12.80 9.02 -26.01
N TYR A 60 13.99 9.35 -26.50
CA TYR A 60 15.01 10.06 -25.73
C TYR A 60 15.39 11.37 -26.41
N THR A 61 15.75 12.37 -25.61
CA THR A 61 16.42 13.58 -26.07
C THR A 61 17.87 13.28 -26.51
N ALA A 62 18.51 14.27 -27.14
CA ALA A 62 19.93 14.19 -27.48
C ALA A 62 20.81 14.15 -26.21
N GLU A 63 20.32 14.74 -25.12
CA GLU A 63 20.93 14.79 -23.79
C GLU A 63 20.58 13.57 -22.94
N ASP A 64 20.16 12.46 -23.52
CA ASP A 64 19.92 11.21 -22.79
C ASP A 64 18.87 11.27 -21.66
N GLN A 65 17.76 11.96 -21.92
CA GLN A 65 16.60 11.98 -21.03
C GLN A 65 15.39 11.41 -21.76
N ILE A 66 14.50 10.72 -21.05
CA ILE A 66 13.26 10.23 -21.66
C ILE A 66 12.38 11.44 -22.00
N SER A 67 12.04 11.65 -23.27
CA SER A 67 11.14 12.74 -23.69
C SER A 67 9.70 12.25 -23.82
N ARG A 68 9.52 10.98 -24.20
CA ARG A 68 8.20 10.39 -24.43
C ARG A 68 8.20 8.90 -24.14
N GLN A 69 7.15 8.42 -23.51
CA GLN A 69 6.84 7.00 -23.37
C GLN A 69 5.51 6.72 -24.07
N GLU A 70 5.49 5.78 -25.01
CA GLU A 70 4.31 5.48 -25.81
C GLU A 70 3.86 4.05 -25.59
N HIS A 71 2.56 3.83 -25.38
CA HIS A 71 1.96 2.51 -25.30
C HIS A 71 1.21 2.22 -26.58
N TRP A 72 1.58 1.12 -27.23
CA TRP A 72 0.97 0.68 -28.47
C TRP A 72 0.32 -0.68 -28.30
N LEU A 73 -0.69 -0.95 -29.12
CA LEU A 73 -1.26 -2.29 -29.29
C LEU A 73 -1.00 -2.76 -30.72
N ALA A 74 -0.29 -3.87 -30.86
CA ALA A 74 -0.10 -4.54 -32.15
C ALA A 74 -1.31 -5.45 -32.44
N GLY A 75 -2.07 -5.11 -33.47
CA GLY A 75 -3.10 -5.96 -34.07
C GLY A 75 -2.54 -6.80 -35.22
N ALA A 76 -3.43 -7.53 -35.91
CA ALA A 76 -3.04 -8.39 -37.03
C ALA A 76 -2.47 -7.62 -38.24
N SER A 77 -2.94 -6.39 -38.45
CA SER A 77 -2.61 -5.59 -39.66
C SER A 77 -2.19 -4.14 -39.35
N SER A 78 -2.32 -3.69 -38.11
CA SER A 78 -2.01 -2.32 -37.67
C SER A 78 -1.34 -2.33 -36.30
N CYS A 79 -0.62 -1.26 -35.99
CA CYS A 79 -0.14 -0.97 -34.65
C CYS A 79 -0.64 0.40 -34.24
N GLU A 80 -1.42 0.46 -33.16
CA GLU A 80 -2.17 1.66 -32.77
C GLU A 80 -1.62 2.24 -31.47
N LEU A 81 -1.31 3.54 -31.48
CA LEU A 81 -0.93 4.28 -30.29
C LEU A 81 -2.16 4.41 -29.38
N GLN A 82 -2.07 3.88 -28.17
CA GLN A 82 -3.14 3.93 -27.18
C GLN A 82 -2.96 5.13 -26.24
N VAL A 83 -1.74 5.30 -25.73
CA VAL A 83 -1.39 6.30 -24.71
C VAL A 83 0.00 6.83 -24.99
N ALA A 84 0.22 8.12 -24.74
CA ALA A 84 1.55 8.71 -24.69
C ALA A 84 1.71 9.51 -23.41
N THR A 85 2.88 9.41 -22.79
CA THR A 85 3.32 10.22 -21.67
C THR A 85 4.51 11.05 -22.08
N GLU A 86 4.48 12.34 -21.83
CA GLU A 86 5.52 13.30 -22.24
C GLU A 86 6.21 13.89 -21.02
N TYR A 87 7.52 14.09 -21.13
CA TYR A 87 8.37 14.58 -20.04
C TYR A 87 9.17 15.78 -20.49
N THR A 88 9.22 16.83 -19.66
CA THR A 88 10.05 18.01 -19.90
C THR A 88 10.98 18.28 -18.74
N TYR A 89 12.12 18.89 -19.06
CA TYR A 89 13.19 19.14 -18.12
C TYR A 89 13.63 20.60 -18.18
N ASP A 90 14.21 21.08 -17.08
CA ASP A 90 14.90 22.37 -17.07
C ASP A 90 16.33 22.27 -17.65
N VAL A 91 17.02 23.40 -17.69
CA VAL A 91 18.42 23.51 -18.16
C VAL A 91 19.41 22.71 -17.30
N HIS A 92 19.05 22.36 -16.07
CA HIS A 92 19.83 21.52 -15.16
C HIS A 92 19.47 20.04 -15.28
N ARG A 93 18.66 19.66 -16.28
CA ARG A 93 18.22 18.29 -16.56
C ARG A 93 17.32 17.69 -15.48
N ARG A 94 16.69 18.52 -14.65
CA ARG A 94 15.70 18.13 -13.63
C ARG A 94 14.31 18.06 -14.26
N LEU A 95 13.52 17.05 -13.90
CA LEU A 95 12.17 16.86 -14.45
C LEU A 95 11.24 17.96 -13.93
N THR A 96 10.67 18.77 -14.81
CA THR A 96 9.75 19.86 -14.45
C THR A 96 8.29 19.53 -14.73
N ARG A 97 8.02 18.61 -15.65
CA ARG A 97 6.65 18.25 -16.03
C ARG A 97 6.57 16.84 -16.61
N ALA A 98 5.53 16.12 -16.23
CA ALA A 98 5.13 14.85 -16.79
C ALA A 98 3.64 14.88 -17.13
N VAL A 99 3.29 14.64 -18.40
CA VAL A 99 1.92 14.72 -18.91
C VAL A 99 1.49 13.35 -19.40
N SER A 100 0.43 12.80 -18.82
CA SER A 100 -0.27 11.60 -19.26
C SER A 100 -1.72 11.94 -19.61
N PRO A 101 -2.51 11.02 -20.22
CA PRO A 101 -3.92 11.28 -20.50
C PRO A 101 -4.76 11.53 -19.23
N ASP A 102 -4.37 10.94 -18.11
CA ASP A 102 -5.12 10.99 -16.85
C ASP A 102 -4.64 12.10 -15.90
N ALA A 103 -3.38 12.55 -16.05
CA ALA A 103 -2.81 13.55 -15.15
C ALA A 103 -1.64 14.35 -15.74
N VAL A 104 -1.52 15.57 -15.21
CA VAL A 104 -0.34 16.43 -15.32
C VAL A 104 0.32 16.52 -13.94
N VAL A 105 1.62 16.20 -13.89
CA VAL A 105 2.45 16.40 -12.70
C VAL A 105 3.53 17.42 -13.02
N GLU A 106 3.68 18.42 -12.17
CA GLU A 106 4.62 19.53 -12.33
C GLU A 106 5.50 19.68 -11.09
N PHE A 107 6.75 20.07 -11.29
CA PHE A 107 7.76 20.21 -10.25
C PHE A 107 8.47 21.56 -10.35
N ASP A 108 8.62 22.24 -9.21
CA ASP A 108 9.46 23.42 -9.08
C ASP A 108 10.65 23.11 -8.19
N TYR A 109 11.77 23.74 -8.51
CA TYR A 109 12.99 23.60 -7.74
C TYR A 109 13.59 24.97 -7.46
N ASP A 110 14.26 25.09 -6.32
CA ASP A 110 15.13 26.24 -6.04
C ASP A 110 16.46 26.16 -6.82
N GLU A 111 17.30 27.19 -6.64
CA GLU A 111 18.66 27.25 -7.21
C GLU A 111 19.59 26.16 -6.61
N GLY A 112 19.33 25.72 -5.38
CA GLY A 112 20.09 24.69 -4.68
C GLY A 112 19.80 23.26 -5.13
N GLY A 113 18.73 23.04 -5.90
CA GLY A 113 18.33 21.69 -6.33
C GLY A 113 17.11 21.14 -5.60
N ASN A 114 16.64 21.79 -4.55
CA ASN A 114 15.59 21.26 -3.68
C ASN A 114 14.22 21.42 -4.33
N LEU A 115 13.37 20.40 -4.17
CA LEU A 115 12.01 20.40 -4.70
C LEU A 115 11.12 21.32 -3.84
N THR A 116 10.77 22.49 -4.35
CA THR A 116 9.96 23.49 -3.63
C THR A 116 8.46 23.38 -3.92
N GLY A 117 8.09 22.72 -5.02
CA GLY A 117 6.68 22.57 -5.39
C GLY A 117 6.42 21.31 -6.18
N GLU A 118 5.34 20.60 -5.86
CA GLU A 118 4.79 19.50 -6.66
C GLU A 118 3.30 19.74 -6.89
N ARG A 119 2.86 19.75 -8.15
CA ARG A 119 1.45 19.91 -8.52
C ARG A 119 0.93 18.68 -9.22
N LEU A 120 -0.18 18.13 -8.73
CA LEU A 120 -0.96 17.10 -9.42
C LEU A 120 -2.27 17.70 -9.89
N ASN A 121 -2.47 17.76 -11.21
CA ASN A 121 -3.67 18.35 -11.83
C ASN A 121 -3.98 19.77 -11.30
N GLY A 122 -2.93 20.58 -11.12
CA GLY A 122 -3.01 21.95 -10.63
C GLY A 122 -3.12 22.10 -9.11
N ARG A 123 -3.27 21.02 -8.34
CA ARG A 123 -3.28 21.06 -6.88
C ARG A 123 -1.87 20.96 -6.34
N GLU A 124 -1.46 21.98 -5.59
CA GLU A 124 -0.06 22.22 -5.23
C GLU A 124 0.27 21.80 -3.80
N ILE A 125 1.42 21.13 -3.68
CA ILE A 125 2.14 20.91 -2.43
C ILE A 125 3.40 21.77 -2.51
N SER A 126 3.53 22.77 -1.65
CA SER A 126 4.74 23.59 -1.54
C SER A 126 5.60 23.14 -0.37
N ARG A 127 6.93 23.31 -0.50
CA ARG A 127 7.90 22.86 0.50
C ARG A 127 8.93 23.94 0.74
N GLU A 128 9.24 24.16 2.01
CA GLU A 128 10.34 25.01 2.44
C GLU A 128 11.47 24.15 2.99
N TRP A 129 12.70 24.55 2.70
CA TRP A 129 13.91 23.82 3.07
C TRP A 129 14.76 24.69 3.98
N ASN A 130 15.37 24.07 4.98
CA ASN A 130 16.35 24.75 5.79
C ASN A 130 17.65 24.91 4.99
N GLU A 131 18.03 26.15 4.68
CA GLU A 131 19.20 26.47 3.83
C GLU A 131 20.54 25.92 4.38
N LEU A 132 20.65 25.74 5.70
CA LEU A 132 21.89 25.26 6.33
C LEU A 132 21.99 23.73 6.31
N THR A 133 20.87 23.03 6.52
CA THR A 133 20.87 21.56 6.66
C THR A 133 20.43 20.83 5.40
N GLY A 134 19.74 21.50 4.47
CA GLY A 134 19.10 20.87 3.31
C GLY A 134 17.93 19.95 3.69
N LEU A 135 17.41 20.05 4.92
CA LEU A 135 16.28 19.25 5.39
C LEU A 135 14.96 20.01 5.18
N PRO A 136 13.86 19.32 4.88
CA PRO A 136 12.57 19.97 4.68
C PRO A 136 12.05 20.51 6.02
N ALA A 137 11.77 21.81 6.06
CA ALA A 137 11.28 22.52 7.23
C ALA A 137 9.75 22.56 7.26
N GLU A 138 9.12 22.80 6.11
CA GLU A 138 7.66 22.88 6.00
C GLU A 138 7.13 22.20 4.74
N GLU A 139 5.92 21.65 4.82
CA GLU A 139 5.13 21.21 3.66
C GLU A 139 3.71 21.77 3.78
N THR A 140 3.24 22.48 2.75
CA THR A 140 1.93 23.16 2.76
C THR A 140 1.04 22.67 1.62
N LEU A 141 -0.24 22.44 1.94
CA LEU A 141 -1.28 22.01 1.00
C LEU A 141 -2.64 22.58 1.39
N ASP A 142 -3.29 23.29 0.47
CA ASP A 142 -4.59 23.97 0.66
C ASP A 142 -4.67 24.80 1.97
N GLY A 143 -3.59 25.50 2.32
CA GLY A 143 -3.53 26.34 3.52
C GLY A 143 -3.31 25.59 4.84
N HIS A 144 -3.13 24.27 4.81
CA HIS A 144 -2.65 23.49 5.94
C HIS A 144 -1.15 23.26 5.84
N THR A 145 -0.43 23.30 6.96
CA THR A 145 1.03 23.23 7.00
C THR A 145 1.52 22.18 8.00
N LEU A 146 2.43 21.32 7.53
CA LEU A 146 3.26 20.47 8.34
C LEU A 146 4.61 21.16 8.59
N HIS A 147 5.03 21.21 9.85
CA HIS A 147 6.34 21.71 10.25
C HIS A 147 7.19 20.58 10.82
N PHE A 148 8.49 20.62 10.50
CA PHE A 148 9.47 19.62 10.90
C PHE A 148 10.65 20.27 11.63
N ASP A 149 10.95 19.77 12.81
CA ASP A 149 12.12 20.19 13.59
C ASP A 149 13.15 19.07 13.61
N TYR A 150 14.44 19.40 13.54
CA TYR A 150 15.53 18.44 13.56
C TYR A 150 16.59 18.81 14.58
N ASN A 151 17.28 17.80 15.12
CA ASN A 151 18.51 18.03 15.87
C ASN A 151 19.71 18.23 14.93
N ARG A 152 20.88 18.53 15.51
CA ARG A 152 22.13 18.78 14.76
C ARG A 152 22.65 17.57 13.97
N MET A 153 22.17 16.36 14.28
CA MET A 153 22.51 15.14 13.54
C MET A 153 21.52 14.86 12.40
N GLY A 154 20.53 15.74 12.18
CA GLY A 154 19.50 15.59 11.16
C GLY A 154 18.38 14.62 11.52
N ALA A 155 18.30 14.15 12.78
CA ALA A 155 17.17 13.34 13.22
C ALA A 155 15.99 14.26 13.57
N LEU A 156 14.79 13.88 13.11
CA LEU A 156 13.56 14.60 13.37
C LEU A 156 13.27 14.62 14.89
N THR A 157 12.99 15.78 15.46
CA THR A 157 12.67 15.95 16.89
C THR A 157 11.27 16.53 17.10
N GLY A 158 10.65 17.09 16.08
CA GLY A 158 9.35 17.73 16.16
C GLY A 158 8.56 17.56 14.87
N PHE A 159 7.26 17.37 15.02
CA PHE A 159 6.30 17.21 13.94
C PHE A 159 5.01 17.93 14.33
N ARG A 160 4.64 19.01 13.63
CA ARG A 160 3.47 19.83 13.97
C ARG A 160 2.58 20.02 12.76
N PHE A 161 1.27 19.82 12.93
CA PHE A 161 0.27 20.09 11.90
C PHE A 161 -0.59 21.28 12.32
N ASP A 162 -0.58 22.34 11.51
CA ASP A 162 -1.28 23.60 11.77
C ASP A 162 -1.05 24.11 13.22
N ARG A 163 -2.14 24.29 13.96
CA ARG A 163 -2.19 24.79 15.34
C ARG A 163 -2.34 23.67 16.37
N HIS A 164 -2.32 22.40 15.95
CA HIS A 164 -2.35 21.28 16.88
C HIS A 164 -1.07 21.23 17.71
N SER A 165 -1.15 20.66 18.91
CA SER A 165 0.01 20.46 19.77
C SER A 165 1.06 19.59 19.08
N PRO A 166 2.34 19.99 19.06
CA PRO A 166 3.37 19.27 18.32
C PRO A 166 3.59 17.87 18.90
N LEU A 167 3.86 16.90 18.01
CA LEU A 167 4.48 15.64 18.39
C LEU A 167 5.99 15.86 18.56
N THR A 168 6.48 15.64 19.77
CA THR A 168 7.91 15.71 20.11
C THR A 168 8.49 14.30 20.09
N LEU A 169 9.63 14.12 19.41
CA LEU A 169 10.29 12.84 19.24
C LEU A 169 11.66 12.84 19.95
N SER A 170 11.92 11.79 20.72
CA SER A 170 13.21 11.52 21.36
C SER A 170 13.87 10.30 20.74
N HIS A 171 15.19 10.33 20.68
CA HIS A 171 16.00 9.30 20.03
C HIS A 171 17.07 8.78 20.99
N ASP A 172 17.44 7.51 20.81
CA ASP A 172 18.63 6.96 21.45
C ASP A 172 19.93 7.40 20.72
N PRO A 173 21.12 7.12 21.28
CA PRO A 173 22.39 7.48 20.64
C PRO A 173 22.65 6.82 19.28
N LEU A 174 21.86 5.81 18.87
CA LEU A 174 21.92 5.19 17.55
C LEU A 174 20.93 5.83 16.56
N GLY A 175 20.22 6.89 16.98
CA GLY A 175 19.25 7.59 16.15
C GLY A 175 17.92 6.87 15.98
N ARG A 176 17.59 5.91 16.85
CA ARG A 176 16.29 5.23 16.83
C ARG A 176 15.30 5.96 17.72
N GLU A 177 14.08 6.18 17.22
CA GLU A 177 13.01 6.84 17.99
C GLU A 177 12.62 6.00 19.20
N THR A 178 12.77 6.55 20.40
CA THR A 178 12.41 5.87 21.65
C THR A 178 11.11 6.37 22.24
N VAL A 179 10.78 7.64 22.03
CA VAL A 179 9.57 8.27 22.58
C VAL A 179 9.01 9.24 21.55
N ARG A 180 7.69 9.25 21.44
CA ARG A 180 6.93 10.28 20.76
C ARG A 180 5.75 10.68 21.62
N GLU A 181 5.56 11.97 21.87
CA GLU A 181 4.47 12.47 22.71
C GLU A 181 3.90 13.79 22.21
N SER A 182 2.65 14.07 22.59
CA SER A 182 1.99 15.36 22.36
C SER A 182 1.66 16.02 23.69
N GLY A 183 1.65 17.36 23.71
CA GLY A 183 1.24 18.16 24.88
C GLY A 183 -0.19 17.90 25.36
N GLU A 184 -1.07 17.38 24.49
CA GLU A 184 -2.47 17.04 24.84
C GLU A 184 -2.61 15.74 25.66
N GLY A 185 -1.57 14.89 25.66
CA GLY A 185 -1.51 13.72 26.53
C GLY A 185 -1.28 12.38 25.83
N PHE A 186 -1.20 12.32 24.50
CA PHE A 186 -0.71 11.14 23.80
C PHE A 186 0.78 10.89 24.10
N ILE A 187 1.14 9.63 24.34
CA ILE A 187 2.53 9.18 24.39
C ILE A 187 2.67 7.77 23.79
N LEU A 188 3.77 7.55 23.09
CA LEU A 188 4.24 6.28 22.55
C LEU A 188 5.71 6.10 22.97
N ALA A 189 6.04 4.96 23.58
CA ALA A 189 7.42 4.57 23.86
C ALA A 189 7.77 3.27 23.13
N SER A 190 8.93 3.27 22.48
CA SER A 190 9.50 2.15 21.74
C SER A 190 10.85 1.77 22.32
N ARG A 191 11.12 0.46 22.40
CA ARG A 191 12.43 -0.06 22.81
C ARG A 191 12.91 -1.12 21.83
N TYR A 192 14.21 -1.22 21.69
CA TYR A 192 14.85 -2.09 20.72
C TYR A 192 15.75 -3.11 21.39
N THR A 193 15.90 -4.27 20.75
CA THR A 193 16.93 -5.24 21.10
C THR A 193 18.31 -4.63 20.84
N ALA A 194 19.35 -5.27 21.39
CA ALA A 194 20.75 -4.91 21.09
C ALA A 194 21.07 -4.98 19.58
N THR A 195 20.32 -5.76 18.80
CA THR A 195 20.48 -5.90 17.34
C THR A 195 19.57 -4.98 16.53
N GLY A 196 18.82 -4.07 17.18
CA GLY A 196 18.01 -3.06 16.48
C GLY A 196 16.59 -3.45 16.14
N MET A 197 16.11 -4.62 16.56
CA MET A 197 14.72 -5.03 16.34
C MET A 197 13.80 -4.43 17.40
N LEU A 198 12.55 -4.12 17.06
CA LEU A 198 11.58 -3.60 18.02
C LEU A 198 11.28 -4.66 19.09
N ALA A 199 11.59 -4.38 20.35
CA ALA A 199 11.42 -5.30 21.46
C ALA A 199 10.14 -5.01 22.25
N HIS A 200 9.79 -3.73 22.40
CA HIS A 200 8.61 -3.32 23.16
C HIS A 200 8.02 -2.02 22.61
N GLN A 201 6.70 -1.90 22.71
CA GLN A 201 5.95 -0.73 22.31
C GLN A 201 4.77 -0.52 23.27
N SER A 202 4.65 0.67 23.83
CA SER A 202 3.50 1.07 24.63
C SER A 202 3.00 2.45 24.27
N ALA A 203 1.68 2.60 24.11
CA ALA A 203 1.07 3.85 23.73
C ALA A 203 -0.28 4.08 24.42
N GLY A 204 -0.62 5.34 24.67
CA GLY A 204 -1.86 5.72 25.35
C GLY A 204 -1.82 7.12 25.91
N ARG A 205 -2.63 7.33 26.95
CA ARG A 205 -2.63 8.54 27.77
C ARG A 205 -1.36 8.57 28.62
N VAL A 206 -0.71 9.72 28.68
CA VAL A 206 0.41 9.95 29.59
C VAL A 206 -0.09 9.92 31.04
N THR A 207 0.56 9.11 31.87
CA THR A 207 0.28 9.01 33.31
C THR A 207 1.57 9.17 34.11
N ALA A 208 1.45 9.49 35.39
CA ALA A 208 2.62 9.59 36.28
C ALA A 208 3.42 8.28 36.31
N MET A 209 2.73 7.14 36.41
CA MET A 209 3.34 5.81 36.39
C MET A 209 4.07 5.52 35.06
N PHE A 210 3.49 5.93 33.93
CA PHE A 210 4.15 5.78 32.63
C PHE A 210 5.46 6.57 32.58
N ARG A 211 5.48 7.83 33.05
CA ARG A 211 6.71 8.65 33.08
C ARG A 211 7.76 8.09 34.01
N GLU A 212 7.36 7.63 35.20
CA GLU A 212 8.28 7.02 36.17
C GLU A 212 8.96 5.76 35.60
N THR A 213 8.17 4.84 35.04
CA THR A 213 8.70 3.60 34.43
C THR A 213 9.53 3.86 33.17
N LEU A 214 9.18 4.90 32.39
CA LEU A 214 9.98 5.33 31.25
C LEU A 214 11.36 5.83 31.70
N GLN A 215 11.41 6.63 32.77
CA GLN A 215 12.65 7.18 33.32
C GLN A 215 13.55 6.11 33.93
N GLN A 216 12.98 5.11 34.62
CA GLN A 216 13.73 3.98 35.17
C GLN A 216 14.44 3.17 34.08
N ASN A 217 13.89 3.15 32.86
CA ASN A 217 14.45 2.48 31.70
C ASN A 217 14.79 0.98 31.91
N ASP A 218 14.05 0.28 32.78
CA ASP A 218 14.30 -1.14 33.07
C ASP A 218 13.77 -2.03 31.93
N PRO A 219 14.62 -2.83 31.25
CA PRO A 219 14.19 -3.70 30.16
C PRO A 219 13.24 -4.83 30.58
N HIS A 220 13.22 -5.22 31.86
CA HIS A 220 12.33 -6.26 32.39
C HIS A 220 10.96 -5.72 32.79
N PHE A 221 10.89 -4.41 33.09
CA PHE A 221 9.66 -3.72 33.48
C PHE A 221 9.42 -2.51 32.55
N PRO A 222 9.07 -2.76 31.28
CA PRO A 222 8.84 -1.68 30.35
C PRO A 222 7.54 -0.90 30.68
N PRO A 223 7.42 0.37 30.26
CA PRO A 223 6.29 1.21 30.61
C PRO A 223 4.97 0.59 30.15
N GLN A 224 3.97 0.59 31.04
CA GLN A 224 2.62 0.16 30.69
C GLN A 224 1.75 1.39 30.39
N ALA A 225 1.18 1.45 29.20
CA ALA A 225 0.25 2.50 28.78
C ALA A 225 -1.21 2.05 28.84
N THR A 226 -2.11 3.01 28.64
CA THR A 226 -3.55 2.78 28.74
C THR A 226 -4.18 2.07 27.53
N ALA A 227 -3.51 2.01 26.38
CA ALA A 227 -4.12 1.53 25.13
C ALA A 227 -3.34 0.39 24.45
N VAL A 228 -2.03 0.55 24.26
CA VAL A 228 -1.14 -0.43 23.60
C VAL A 228 -0.07 -0.82 24.59
N ASN A 229 0.14 -2.14 24.75
CA ASN A 229 1.26 -2.75 25.46
C ASN A 229 1.65 -4.00 24.69
N ARG A 230 2.81 -3.99 24.05
CA ARG A 230 3.21 -5.00 23.08
C ARG A 230 4.69 -5.31 23.19
N SER A 231 5.05 -6.60 23.11
CA SER A 231 6.44 -7.04 23.04
C SER A 231 6.66 -8.08 21.94
N TRP A 232 7.91 -8.13 21.43
CA TRP A 232 8.32 -9.07 20.40
C TRP A 232 9.48 -9.92 20.88
N GLN A 233 9.47 -11.20 20.50
CA GLN A 233 10.56 -12.13 20.76
C GLN A 233 11.02 -12.73 19.44
N TYR A 234 12.33 -12.78 19.25
CA TYR A 234 12.95 -13.26 18.03
C TYR A 234 13.82 -14.48 18.30
N ASP A 235 13.98 -15.36 17.31
CA ASP A 235 14.98 -16.42 17.40
C ASP A 235 16.39 -15.94 16.99
N ARG A 236 17.38 -16.84 17.03
CA ARG A 236 18.77 -16.53 16.67
C ARG A 236 18.98 -16.23 15.18
N ALA A 237 18.00 -16.55 14.32
CA ALA A 237 18.00 -16.20 12.90
C ALA A 237 17.22 -14.89 12.64
N TYR A 238 16.83 -14.17 13.70
CA TYR A 238 16.05 -12.94 13.67
C TYR A 238 14.61 -13.11 13.18
N ASN A 239 14.08 -14.34 13.14
CA ASN A 239 12.67 -14.56 12.84
C ASN A 239 11.80 -14.18 14.05
N LEU A 240 10.68 -13.53 13.80
CA LEU A 240 9.71 -13.19 14.85
C LEU A 240 9.00 -14.44 15.38
N ARG A 241 9.22 -14.80 16.65
CA ARG A 241 8.63 -16.00 17.25
C ARG A 241 7.35 -15.71 18.02
N VAL A 242 7.28 -14.57 18.68
CA VAL A 242 6.17 -14.22 19.56
C VAL A 242 5.89 -12.73 19.47
N ILE A 243 4.61 -12.37 19.32
CA ILE A 243 4.08 -11.06 19.67
C ILE A 243 3.22 -11.26 20.90
N ASP A 244 3.57 -10.62 22.01
CA ASP A 244 2.67 -10.53 23.17
C ASP A 244 1.96 -9.19 23.12
N ASP A 245 0.63 -9.19 23.09
CA ASP A 245 -0.18 -8.01 22.84
C ASP A 245 -1.37 -7.97 23.82
N GLY A 246 -1.47 -6.88 24.58
CA GLY A 246 -2.49 -6.73 25.61
C GLY A 246 -3.93 -6.73 25.10
N ARG A 247 -4.16 -6.43 23.81
CA ARG A 247 -5.51 -6.43 23.19
C ARG A 247 -5.80 -7.72 22.46
N TRP A 248 -4.82 -8.21 21.70
CA TRP A 248 -5.01 -9.32 20.76
C TRP A 248 -4.59 -10.68 21.32
N GLY A 249 -4.04 -10.69 22.53
CA GLY A 249 -3.37 -11.85 23.10
C GLY A 249 -2.11 -12.19 22.31
N GLN A 250 -1.51 -13.31 22.68
CA GLN A 250 -0.24 -13.72 22.11
C GLN A 250 -0.40 -14.26 20.68
N THR A 251 0.50 -13.90 19.79
CA THR A 251 0.66 -14.51 18.46
C THR A 251 1.99 -15.25 18.41
N ARG A 252 2.00 -16.52 18.02
CA ARG A 252 3.22 -17.35 17.97
C ARG A 252 3.46 -17.90 16.57
N TYR A 253 4.70 -17.81 16.09
CA TYR A 253 5.10 -18.30 14.79
C TYR A 253 6.06 -19.49 14.90
N ARG A 254 5.91 -20.46 14.00
CA ARG A 254 6.89 -21.53 13.77
C ARG A 254 7.40 -21.46 12.35
N TYR A 255 8.66 -21.85 12.18
CA TYR A 255 9.39 -21.76 10.92
C TYR A 255 9.98 -23.11 10.53
N ASN A 256 10.10 -23.37 9.23
CA ASN A 256 10.93 -24.44 8.70
C ASN A 256 12.41 -23.99 8.59
N SER A 257 13.28 -24.87 8.11
CA SER A 257 14.71 -24.58 7.91
C SER A 257 15.01 -23.54 6.83
N ASN A 258 14.01 -23.19 5.99
CA ASN A 258 14.11 -22.14 4.98
C ASN A 258 13.58 -20.78 5.50
N ASN A 259 13.35 -20.65 6.81
CA ASN A 259 12.75 -19.46 7.45
C ASN A 259 11.34 -19.10 6.93
N GLN A 260 10.58 -20.08 6.44
CA GLN A 260 9.19 -19.88 6.04
C GLN A 260 8.25 -20.22 7.19
N ILE A 261 7.23 -19.39 7.40
CA ILE A 261 6.22 -19.60 8.45
C ILE A 261 5.44 -20.87 8.14
N THR A 262 5.49 -21.88 9.01
CA THR A 262 4.72 -23.13 8.88
C THR A 262 3.48 -23.13 9.75
N GLN A 263 3.45 -22.30 10.79
CA GLN A 263 2.32 -22.21 11.72
C GLN A 263 2.28 -20.82 12.33
N THR A 264 1.07 -20.27 12.44
CA THR A 264 0.77 -19.09 13.25
C THR A 264 -0.37 -19.44 14.21
N LEU A 265 -0.16 -19.19 15.50
CA LEU A 265 -1.16 -19.42 16.55
C LEU A 265 -1.54 -18.09 17.19
N TYR A 266 -2.82 -17.75 17.14
CA TYR A 266 -3.38 -16.55 17.75
C TYR A 266 -4.13 -16.94 19.02
N GLN A 267 -3.72 -16.44 20.18
CA GLN A 267 -4.20 -16.83 21.50
C GLN A 267 -5.08 -15.75 22.16
N GLY A 268 -5.77 -14.94 21.35
CA GLY A 268 -6.69 -13.91 21.83
C GLY A 268 -8.03 -14.46 22.31
N ALA A 269 -9.01 -13.57 22.51
CA ALA A 269 -10.37 -13.94 22.96
C ALA A 269 -11.07 -14.97 22.06
N ARG A 270 -10.71 -15.02 20.78
CA ARG A 270 -11.11 -16.07 19.84
C ARG A 270 -9.83 -16.70 19.29
N PRO A 271 -9.33 -17.78 19.92
CA PRO A 271 -8.11 -18.41 19.45
C PRO A 271 -8.34 -19.02 18.07
N TYR A 272 -7.34 -18.92 17.21
CA TYR A 272 -7.34 -19.62 15.93
C TYR A 272 -5.91 -19.89 15.50
N GLU A 273 -5.75 -20.85 14.59
CA GLU A 273 -4.47 -21.30 14.09
C GLU A 273 -4.46 -21.30 12.56
N GLU A 274 -3.33 -20.96 11.97
CA GLU A 274 -3.06 -21.12 10.53
C GLU A 274 -1.85 -22.03 10.35
N GLN A 275 -1.98 -23.13 9.61
CA GLN A 275 -0.83 -23.94 9.20
C GLN A 275 -0.56 -23.79 7.71
N PHE A 276 0.71 -23.81 7.34
CA PHE A 276 1.18 -23.60 5.97
C PHE A 276 2.13 -24.72 5.54
N ARG A 277 1.99 -25.13 4.28
CA ARG A 277 2.97 -26.00 3.60
C ARG A 277 3.44 -25.33 2.33
N TYR A 278 4.66 -25.66 1.93
CA TYR A 278 5.31 -25.12 0.75
C TYR A 278 5.71 -26.25 -0.20
N ASP A 279 5.73 -25.95 -1.50
CA ASP A 279 6.32 -26.84 -2.50
C ASP A 279 7.85 -26.72 -2.55
N ALA A 280 8.49 -27.52 -3.40
CA ALA A 280 9.95 -27.53 -3.55
C ALA A 280 10.54 -26.21 -4.09
N ASN A 281 9.71 -25.34 -4.68
CA ASN A 281 10.10 -24.02 -5.15
C ASN A 281 9.84 -22.92 -4.10
N GLY A 282 9.35 -23.29 -2.92
CA GLY A 282 9.08 -22.36 -1.82
C GLY A 282 7.74 -21.63 -1.93
N ASN A 283 6.86 -22.01 -2.87
CA ASN A 283 5.54 -21.41 -2.97
C ASN A 283 4.56 -22.08 -2.01
N LEU A 284 3.53 -21.35 -1.57
CA LEU A 284 2.48 -21.90 -0.71
C LEU A 284 1.70 -23.00 -1.45
N SER A 285 1.59 -24.19 -0.85
CA SER A 285 0.87 -25.35 -1.40
C SER A 285 -0.37 -25.71 -0.58
N GLN A 286 -0.38 -25.42 0.72
CA GLN A 286 -1.55 -25.60 1.59
C GLN A 286 -1.66 -24.47 2.61
N HIS A 287 -2.89 -24.06 2.88
CA HIS A 287 -3.27 -23.25 4.02
C HIS A 287 -4.39 -23.95 4.79
N ILE A 288 -4.15 -24.22 6.07
CA ILE A 288 -5.04 -25.01 6.92
C ILE A 288 -5.40 -24.16 8.15
N PRO A 289 -6.43 -23.32 8.06
CA PRO A 289 -6.97 -22.64 9.23
C PRO A 289 -7.75 -23.61 10.13
N VAL A 290 -7.58 -23.43 11.44
CA VAL A 290 -8.31 -24.13 12.50
C VAL A 290 -8.96 -23.07 13.40
N ASP A 291 -10.27 -23.11 13.53
CA ASP A 291 -11.00 -22.14 14.37
C ASP A 291 -10.95 -22.50 15.87
N ALA A 292 -11.56 -21.64 16.69
CA ALA A 292 -11.60 -21.81 18.14
C ALA A 292 -12.32 -23.10 18.60
N GLN A 293 -13.17 -23.68 17.76
CA GLN A 293 -13.91 -24.92 18.02
C GLN A 293 -13.15 -26.15 17.49
N GLY A 294 -11.99 -25.96 16.86
CA GLY A 294 -11.22 -27.02 16.24
C GLY A 294 -11.72 -27.40 14.85
N ALA A 295 -12.62 -26.63 14.24
CA ALA A 295 -13.05 -26.90 12.87
C ALA A 295 -11.91 -26.57 11.91
N VAL A 296 -11.55 -27.57 11.10
CA VAL A 296 -10.44 -27.49 10.16
C VAL A 296 -10.98 -27.22 8.76
N THR A 297 -10.48 -26.18 8.11
CA THR A 297 -10.66 -26.01 6.66
C THR A 297 -9.32 -26.24 5.99
N GLN A 298 -9.26 -27.07 4.95
CA GLN A 298 -8.04 -27.30 4.20
C GLN A 298 -8.13 -26.67 2.81
N MET A 299 -7.31 -25.65 2.56
CA MET A 299 -7.21 -24.99 1.26
C MET A 299 -5.93 -25.43 0.57
N THR A 300 -6.06 -26.27 -0.46
CA THR A 300 -4.94 -26.61 -1.33
C THR A 300 -4.73 -25.52 -2.37
N GLN A 301 -3.49 -25.14 -2.61
CA GLN A 301 -3.08 -24.18 -3.62
C GLN A 301 -2.35 -24.90 -4.76
N CYS A 302 -2.95 -24.89 -5.94
CA CYS A 302 -2.37 -25.45 -7.15
C CYS A 302 -1.72 -24.33 -7.96
N GLN A 303 -0.53 -24.62 -8.49
CA GLN A 303 0.24 -23.68 -9.29
C GLN A 303 0.65 -24.30 -10.61
N GLN A 304 0.88 -23.45 -11.59
CA GLN A 304 1.46 -23.79 -12.88
C GLN A 304 2.66 -22.88 -13.08
N ALA A 305 3.87 -23.44 -12.99
CA ALA A 305 5.13 -22.72 -13.15
C ALA A 305 5.22 -21.41 -12.33
N GLY A 306 4.82 -21.49 -11.05
CA GLY A 306 4.81 -20.36 -10.11
C GLY A 306 3.58 -19.44 -10.14
N ARG A 307 2.62 -19.66 -11.04
CA ARG A 307 1.32 -18.94 -11.03
C ARG A 307 0.25 -19.75 -10.33
N VAL A 308 -0.49 -19.14 -9.40
CA VAL A 308 -1.60 -19.78 -8.69
C VAL A 308 -2.81 -19.90 -9.60
N ILE A 309 -3.23 -21.11 -9.95
CA ILE A 309 -4.40 -21.34 -10.81
C ILE A 309 -5.66 -21.71 -10.02
N ARG A 310 -5.48 -22.23 -8.80
CA ARG A 310 -6.58 -22.59 -7.89
C ARG A 310 -6.12 -22.53 -6.44
N ARG A 311 -7.00 -22.06 -5.54
CA ARG A 311 -6.83 -22.13 -4.09
C ARG A 311 -8.18 -22.46 -3.45
N GLY A 312 -8.32 -23.68 -2.93
CA GLY A 312 -9.63 -24.18 -2.45
C GLY A 312 -10.69 -24.11 -3.54
N ASP A 313 -11.78 -23.39 -3.25
CA ASP A 313 -12.92 -23.20 -4.18
C ASP A 313 -12.78 -21.93 -5.04
N VAL A 314 -11.59 -21.32 -5.05
CA VAL A 314 -11.28 -20.15 -5.88
C VAL A 314 -10.37 -20.57 -7.03
N SER A 315 -10.74 -20.20 -8.26
CA SER A 315 -9.89 -20.35 -9.46
C SER A 315 -9.43 -18.99 -10.00
N TYR A 316 -8.29 -18.98 -10.67
CA TYR A 316 -7.64 -17.79 -11.19
C TYR A 316 -7.24 -18.00 -12.65
N ARG A 317 -7.42 -16.97 -13.48
CA ARG A 317 -6.97 -16.94 -14.87
C ARG A 317 -6.12 -15.72 -15.14
N TYR A 318 -5.12 -15.90 -16.00
CA TYR A 318 -4.16 -14.86 -16.35
C TYR A 318 -4.20 -14.57 -17.85
N ASP A 319 -3.87 -13.35 -18.25
CA ASP A 319 -3.58 -13.05 -19.65
C ASP A 319 -2.19 -13.57 -20.05
N ASP A 320 -1.88 -13.46 -21.34
CA ASP A 320 -0.59 -13.90 -21.89
C ASP A 320 0.59 -13.11 -21.29
N SER A 321 0.34 -11.90 -20.79
CA SER A 321 1.33 -11.08 -20.08
C SER A 321 1.53 -11.49 -18.62
N GLY A 322 0.76 -12.46 -18.11
CA GLY A 322 0.88 -13.03 -16.78
C GLY A 322 0.11 -12.28 -15.69
N ARG A 323 -0.85 -11.43 -16.06
CA ARG A 323 -1.66 -10.63 -15.12
C ARG A 323 -3.00 -11.30 -14.86
N LEU A 324 -3.47 -11.24 -13.62
CA LEU A 324 -4.73 -11.85 -13.22
C LEU A 324 -5.89 -11.15 -13.93
N VAL A 325 -6.67 -11.85 -14.77
CA VAL A 325 -7.82 -11.28 -15.50
C VAL A 325 -9.17 -11.79 -15.01
N GLU A 326 -9.19 -12.90 -14.27
CA GLU A 326 -10.43 -13.42 -13.68
C GLU A 326 -10.13 -14.17 -12.38
N LYS A 327 -10.96 -13.94 -11.36
CA LYS A 327 -11.02 -14.71 -10.12
C LYS A 327 -12.45 -15.22 -9.98
N THR A 328 -12.63 -16.51 -9.77
CA THR A 328 -13.96 -17.11 -9.58
C THR A 328 -14.00 -17.86 -8.26
N ALA A 329 -14.87 -17.45 -7.34
CA ALA A 329 -15.11 -18.14 -6.08
C ALA A 329 -16.40 -18.94 -6.17
N GLN A 330 -16.31 -20.25 -5.91
CA GLN A 330 -17.47 -21.14 -5.84
C GLN A 330 -17.83 -21.43 -4.38
N ARG A 331 -19.12 -21.63 -4.14
CA ARG A 331 -19.65 -22.08 -2.86
C ARG A 331 -20.88 -22.92 -3.12
N ASP A 332 -20.96 -24.08 -2.48
CA ASP A 332 -22.08 -25.02 -2.65
C ASP A 332 -23.43 -24.34 -2.39
N GLY A 333 -24.36 -24.50 -3.34
CA GLY A 333 -25.70 -23.92 -3.28
C GLY A 333 -25.79 -22.43 -3.67
N PHE A 334 -24.68 -21.78 -4.04
CA PHE A 334 -24.65 -20.38 -4.47
C PHE A 334 -24.17 -20.25 -5.91
N ARG A 335 -24.63 -19.18 -6.60
CA ARG A 335 -24.07 -18.81 -7.90
C ARG A 335 -22.58 -18.45 -7.73
N PRO A 336 -21.69 -18.86 -8.65
CA PRO A 336 -20.29 -18.47 -8.61
C PRO A 336 -20.15 -16.94 -8.57
N GLN A 337 -19.27 -16.47 -7.70
CA GLN A 337 -18.90 -15.06 -7.65
C GLN A 337 -17.67 -14.86 -8.52
N MET A 338 -17.75 -13.93 -9.47
CA MET A 338 -16.72 -13.70 -10.47
C MET A 338 -16.26 -12.26 -10.46
N TRP A 339 -14.95 -12.07 -10.39
CA TRP A 339 -14.27 -10.79 -10.60
C TRP A 339 -13.55 -10.83 -11.94
N ARG A 340 -13.63 -9.74 -12.70
CA ARG A 340 -12.89 -9.58 -13.96
C ARG A 340 -12.00 -8.34 -13.89
N TYR A 341 -10.75 -8.48 -14.30
CA TYR A 341 -9.73 -7.44 -14.18
C TYR A 341 -9.17 -7.08 -15.56
N ARG A 342 -8.83 -5.81 -15.78
CA ARG A 342 -8.13 -5.33 -16.99
C ARG A 342 -6.94 -4.47 -16.62
N TRP A 343 -5.91 -4.53 -17.47
CA TRP A 343 -4.60 -3.96 -17.18
C TRP A 343 -4.09 -3.14 -18.37
N ASP A 344 -3.36 -2.07 -18.09
CA ASP A 344 -2.65 -1.30 -19.12
C ASP A 344 -1.30 -1.94 -19.50
N ALA A 345 -0.52 -1.30 -20.38
CA ALA A 345 0.79 -1.81 -20.78
C ALA A 345 1.86 -1.73 -19.67
N LEU A 346 1.63 -0.94 -18.61
CA LEU A 346 2.49 -0.81 -17.44
C LEU A 346 2.14 -1.81 -16.32
N ASN A 347 1.18 -2.71 -16.57
CA ASN A 347 0.68 -3.68 -15.61
C ASN A 347 -0.03 -3.04 -14.41
N GLN A 348 -0.68 -1.91 -14.63
CA GLN A 348 -1.54 -1.23 -13.66
C GLN A 348 -3.00 -1.66 -13.87
N LEU A 349 -3.75 -1.91 -12.79
CA LEU A 349 -5.14 -2.33 -12.88
C LEU A 349 -5.97 -1.12 -13.32
N THR A 350 -6.59 -1.17 -14.49
CA THR A 350 -7.42 -0.06 -15.00
C THR A 350 -8.91 -0.30 -14.82
N HIS A 351 -9.35 -1.56 -14.75
CA HIS A 351 -10.76 -1.90 -14.58
C HIS A 351 -10.96 -3.11 -13.68
N CYS A 352 -12.02 -3.07 -12.88
CA CYS A 352 -12.53 -4.21 -12.12
C CYS A 352 -14.06 -4.32 -12.28
N GLU A 353 -14.55 -5.49 -12.69
CA GLU A 353 -15.98 -5.85 -12.63
C GLU A 353 -16.20 -6.83 -11.47
N THR A 354 -17.11 -6.49 -10.56
CA THR A 354 -17.41 -7.26 -9.35
C THR A 354 -18.54 -8.27 -9.58
N PRO A 355 -18.71 -9.27 -8.70
CA PRO A 355 -19.74 -10.30 -8.86
C PRO A 355 -21.18 -9.79 -8.93
N ASP A 356 -21.45 -8.62 -8.35
CA ASP A 356 -22.76 -7.97 -8.42
C ASP A 356 -22.98 -7.18 -9.72
N GLY A 357 -22.02 -7.19 -10.65
CA GLY A 357 -22.04 -6.47 -11.92
C GLY A 357 -21.49 -5.05 -11.86
N SER A 358 -21.09 -4.54 -10.69
CA SER A 358 -20.54 -3.18 -10.60
C SER A 358 -19.20 -3.07 -11.33
N ARG A 359 -18.93 -1.91 -11.92
CA ARG A 359 -17.72 -1.66 -12.72
C ARG A 359 -16.95 -0.47 -12.19
N TRP A 360 -15.67 -0.70 -11.92
CA TRP A 360 -14.73 0.25 -11.35
C TRP A 360 -13.62 0.55 -12.34
N TYR A 361 -13.22 1.83 -12.36
CA TYR A 361 -12.13 2.37 -13.15
C TYR A 361 -11.08 2.96 -12.24
N TYR A 362 -9.82 2.79 -12.61
CA TYR A 362 -8.68 3.32 -11.87
C TYR A 362 -7.80 4.15 -12.81
N GLN A 363 -7.33 5.29 -12.31
CA GLN A 363 -6.46 6.20 -13.06
C GLN A 363 -5.15 6.41 -12.32
N TYR A 364 -4.09 6.66 -13.07
CA TYR A 364 -2.73 6.79 -12.56
C TYR A 364 -2.05 7.97 -13.22
N ASP A 365 -1.07 8.54 -12.53
CA ASP A 365 -0.18 9.52 -13.15
C ASP A 365 1.00 8.87 -13.88
N ALA A 366 1.86 9.71 -14.45
CA ALA A 366 3.06 9.31 -15.19
C ALA A 366 4.07 8.48 -14.38
N PHE A 367 3.95 8.41 -13.05
CA PHE A 367 4.82 7.66 -12.14
C PHE A 367 4.17 6.40 -11.59
N GLY A 368 2.98 6.03 -12.09
CA GLY A 368 2.21 4.86 -11.65
C GLY A 368 1.57 5.03 -10.27
N ARG A 369 1.43 6.27 -9.79
CA ARG A 369 0.71 6.56 -8.55
C ARG A 369 -0.78 6.60 -8.86
N ARG A 370 -1.60 5.85 -8.13
CA ARG A 370 -3.05 5.83 -8.33
C ARG A 370 -3.64 7.14 -7.86
N ILE A 371 -4.29 7.87 -8.75
CA ILE A 371 -4.88 9.20 -8.47
C ILE A 371 -6.40 9.15 -8.33
N ARG A 372 -7.05 8.09 -8.83
CA ARG A 372 -8.51 7.91 -8.71
C ARG A 372 -8.90 6.43 -8.72
N LYS A 373 -9.98 6.11 -7.99
CA LYS A 373 -10.85 4.97 -8.26
C LYS A 373 -12.32 5.41 -8.36
N LEU A 374 -13.06 4.91 -9.34
CA LEU A 374 -14.44 5.35 -9.60
C LEU A 374 -15.33 4.19 -10.05
N LYS A 375 -16.46 4.00 -9.38
CA LYS A 375 -17.54 3.10 -9.76
C LYS A 375 -18.41 3.79 -10.81
N VAL A 376 -18.23 3.42 -12.07
CA VAL A 376 -18.97 4.00 -13.20
C VAL A 376 -20.29 3.27 -13.49
N HIS A 377 -20.45 2.05 -12.95
CA HIS A 377 -21.69 1.30 -13.04
C HIS A 377 -21.94 0.58 -11.71
N ASP A 378 -23.15 0.72 -11.17
CA ASP A 378 -23.59 0.02 -9.97
C ASP A 378 -24.51 -1.13 -10.36
N GLY A 379 -23.98 -2.36 -10.28
CA GLY A 379 -24.72 -3.55 -10.72
C GLY A 379 -25.89 -3.90 -9.80
N LYS A 380 -25.82 -3.54 -8.50
CA LYS A 380 -26.94 -3.71 -7.57
C LYS A 380 -28.07 -2.76 -7.91
N LEU A 381 -27.77 -1.50 -8.21
CA LEU A 381 -28.75 -0.53 -8.66
C LEU A 381 -29.37 -0.94 -10.00
N ALA A 382 -28.55 -1.43 -10.94
CA ALA A 382 -29.03 -1.91 -12.24
C ALA A 382 -30.00 -3.10 -12.08
N ALA A 383 -29.68 -4.06 -11.21
CA ALA A 383 -30.56 -5.18 -10.91
C ALA A 383 -31.88 -4.71 -10.25
N ALA A 384 -31.81 -3.75 -9.32
CA ALA A 384 -32.99 -3.18 -8.68
C ALA A 384 -33.89 -2.42 -9.69
N ASN A 385 -33.29 -1.70 -10.64
CA ASN A 385 -34.02 -0.99 -11.70
C ASN A 385 -34.67 -1.96 -12.68
N LEU A 386 -34.00 -3.04 -13.07
CA LEU A 386 -34.61 -4.08 -13.90
C LEU A 386 -35.88 -4.67 -13.24
N GLN A 387 -35.83 -4.96 -11.94
CA GLN A 387 -37.00 -5.45 -11.22
C GLN A 387 -38.13 -4.41 -11.18
N ARG A 388 -37.79 -3.13 -10.99
CA ARG A 388 -38.79 -2.04 -11.00
C ARG A 388 -39.44 -1.87 -12.37
N TRP A 389 -38.65 -1.93 -13.43
CA TRP A 389 -39.14 -1.89 -14.80
C TRP A 389 -40.12 -3.05 -15.09
N LEU A 390 -39.78 -4.28 -14.66
CA LEU A 390 -40.68 -5.43 -14.75
C LEU A 390 -41.98 -5.23 -13.95
N ASP A 391 -41.91 -4.53 -12.82
CA ASP A 391 -43.07 -4.16 -11.99
C ASP A 391 -43.86 -2.93 -12.53
N GLY A 392 -43.46 -2.33 -13.66
CA GLY A 392 -44.06 -1.10 -14.20
C GLY A 392 -43.79 0.16 -13.36
N LYS A 393 -42.74 0.14 -12.52
CA LYS A 393 -42.31 1.25 -11.67
C LYS A 393 -41.15 2.02 -12.31
N PRO A 394 -40.98 3.32 -12.01
CA PRO A 394 -39.84 4.08 -12.50
C PRO A 394 -38.52 3.59 -11.88
N ASP A 395 -37.44 3.80 -12.63
CA ASP A 395 -36.07 3.54 -12.21
C ASP A 395 -35.66 4.41 -11.01
N LEU A 396 -34.80 3.86 -10.17
CA LEU A 396 -34.09 4.59 -9.15
C LEU A 396 -32.91 5.33 -9.78
N THR A 397 -32.81 6.61 -9.46
CA THR A 397 -31.58 7.37 -9.65
C THR A 397 -30.72 7.25 -8.39
N PRO A 398 -29.38 7.15 -8.52
CA PRO A 398 -28.51 7.31 -7.37
C PRO A 398 -28.81 8.66 -6.70
N LYS A 399 -28.91 8.66 -5.36
CA LYS A 399 -28.95 9.93 -4.64
C LYS A 399 -27.65 10.68 -4.94
N PRO A 400 -27.67 12.00 -5.18
CA PRO A 400 -26.45 12.76 -5.49
C PRO A 400 -25.33 12.50 -4.48
N ARG A 401 -25.68 12.44 -3.19
CA ARG A 401 -24.75 12.16 -2.07
C ARG A 401 -24.31 10.70 -1.92
N THR A 402 -24.55 9.84 -2.91
CA THR A 402 -24.06 8.45 -2.89
C THR A 402 -22.57 8.45 -3.22
N MET A 403 -21.77 7.78 -2.40
CA MET A 403 -20.34 7.63 -2.66
C MET A 403 -20.10 6.67 -3.83
N MET A 404 -19.36 7.13 -4.82
CA MET A 404 -19.07 6.38 -6.05
C MET A 404 -17.58 6.22 -6.31
N GLY A 405 -16.69 6.92 -5.62
CA GLY A 405 -15.26 6.82 -5.87
C GLY A 405 -14.42 7.55 -4.84
N GLN A 406 -13.14 7.68 -5.16
CA GLN A 406 -12.16 8.37 -4.33
C GLN A 406 -11.02 8.89 -5.19
N ASP A 407 -10.63 10.13 -4.90
CA ASP A 407 -9.42 10.77 -5.42
C ASP A 407 -8.28 10.66 -4.42
N TYR A 408 -7.07 10.57 -4.94
CA TYR A 408 -5.85 10.44 -4.16
C TYR A 408 -4.85 11.53 -4.55
N LEU A 409 -4.24 12.16 -3.56
CA LEU A 409 -3.11 13.08 -3.75
C LEU A 409 -1.83 12.47 -3.19
N TRP A 410 -0.72 12.75 -3.87
CA TRP A 410 0.60 12.22 -3.54
C TRP A 410 1.61 13.35 -3.33
N SER A 411 2.45 13.19 -2.29
CA SER A 411 3.70 13.95 -2.09
C SER A 411 4.85 12.99 -2.35
N GLY A 412 5.51 13.10 -3.51
CA GLY A 412 6.49 12.10 -3.96
C GLY A 412 5.91 10.68 -3.94
N ASP A 413 6.41 9.84 -3.03
CA ASP A 413 6.01 8.43 -2.88
C ASP A 413 4.97 8.17 -1.78
N GLN A 414 4.49 9.23 -1.11
CA GLN A 414 3.51 9.15 -0.02
C GLN A 414 2.11 9.53 -0.53
N MET A 415 1.12 8.65 -0.32
CA MET A 415 -0.29 8.99 -0.55
C MET A 415 -0.79 9.79 0.66
N ILE A 416 -0.88 11.11 0.50
CA ILE A 416 -1.11 12.07 1.58
C ILE A 416 -2.57 12.44 1.76
N GLU A 417 -3.43 12.14 0.78
CA GLU A 417 -4.84 12.45 0.89
C GLU A 417 -5.71 11.44 0.17
N GLU A 418 -6.88 11.18 0.74
CA GLU A 418 -7.99 10.51 0.10
C GLU A 418 -9.25 11.36 0.20
N THR A 419 -9.85 11.69 -0.94
CA THR A 419 -11.07 12.49 -1.00
C THR A 419 -12.19 11.70 -1.67
N PRO A 420 -13.22 11.27 -0.92
CA PRO A 420 -14.33 10.53 -1.49
C PRO A 420 -15.09 11.35 -2.55
N LEU A 421 -15.67 10.68 -3.54
CA LEU A 421 -16.43 11.30 -4.63
C LEU A 421 -17.92 10.93 -4.56
N TYR A 422 -18.78 11.94 -4.68
CA TYR A 422 -20.22 11.78 -4.82
C TYR A 422 -20.60 11.31 -6.24
N ALA A 423 -21.86 10.88 -6.42
CA ALA A 423 -22.35 10.34 -7.68
C ALA A 423 -22.46 11.38 -8.80
N ASP A 424 -22.54 12.67 -8.44
CA ASP A 424 -22.47 13.80 -9.37
C ASP A 424 -21.03 14.20 -9.73
N GLY A 425 -20.04 13.47 -9.22
CA GLY A 425 -18.61 13.72 -9.45
C GLY A 425 -18.00 14.77 -8.53
N THR A 426 -18.77 15.37 -7.62
CA THR A 426 -18.25 16.37 -6.69
C THR A 426 -17.44 15.72 -5.56
N PRO A 427 -16.31 16.31 -5.14
CA PRO A 427 -15.56 15.87 -3.97
C PRO A 427 -16.36 16.03 -2.67
N ALA A 428 -16.32 15.03 -1.81
CA ALA A 428 -16.86 15.06 -0.45
C ALA A 428 -15.83 15.67 0.50
N GLU A 429 -15.65 16.98 0.41
CA GLU A 429 -14.63 17.70 1.18
C GLU A 429 -14.75 17.53 2.70
N ASP A 430 -15.98 17.32 3.18
CA ASP A 430 -16.27 17.06 4.59
C ASP A 430 -15.83 15.66 5.07
N GLN A 431 -15.42 14.77 4.16
CA GLN A 431 -14.95 13.40 4.42
C GLN A 431 -13.53 13.16 3.89
N ARG A 432 -12.82 14.24 3.55
CA ARG A 432 -11.43 14.20 3.13
C ARG A 432 -10.54 13.75 4.29
N ILE A 433 -9.71 12.75 4.02
CA ILE A 433 -8.74 12.21 4.98
C ILE A 433 -7.34 12.62 4.53
N ARG A 434 -6.58 13.24 5.42
CA ARG A 434 -5.15 13.50 5.21
C ARG A 434 -4.29 12.55 6.04
N TRP A 435 -3.30 11.96 5.39
CA TRP A 435 -2.27 11.14 6.01
C TRP A 435 -1.01 11.97 6.14
N LEU A 436 -0.54 12.14 7.38
CA LEU A 436 0.58 13.00 7.68
C LEU A 436 1.81 12.12 7.90
N TYR A 437 2.87 12.35 7.12
CA TYR A 437 4.08 11.54 7.13
C TYR A 437 5.26 12.37 7.57
N GLU A 438 6.18 11.72 8.29
CA GLU A 438 7.53 12.27 8.38
C GLU A 438 8.22 12.20 7.01
N PRO A 439 9.17 13.11 6.73
CA PRO A 439 9.87 13.14 5.46
C PRO A 439 10.54 11.79 5.13
N GLY A 440 10.24 11.27 3.94
CA GLY A 440 10.82 10.03 3.42
C GLY A 440 10.28 8.72 4.02
N LYS A 441 9.33 8.75 4.97
CA LYS A 441 8.71 7.53 5.51
C LYS A 441 7.60 7.00 4.59
N LEU A 442 7.32 5.71 4.64
CA LEU A 442 6.19 5.09 3.91
C LEU A 442 5.00 4.76 4.80
N THR A 443 5.14 4.96 6.10
CA THR A 443 4.09 4.74 7.09
C THR A 443 3.67 6.10 7.64
N PRO A 444 2.37 6.44 7.64
CA PRO A 444 1.90 7.71 8.18
C PRO A 444 2.06 7.74 9.70
N SER A 445 2.38 8.92 10.21
CA SER A 445 2.50 9.23 11.64
C SER A 445 1.17 9.63 12.26
N ALA A 446 0.32 10.28 11.48
CA ALA A 446 -0.99 10.73 11.92
C ALA A 446 -2.00 10.78 10.77
N ARG A 447 -3.26 10.85 11.15
CA ARG A 447 -4.42 11.00 10.28
C ARG A 447 -5.16 12.27 10.71
N TYR A 448 -5.53 13.11 9.75
CA TYR A 448 -6.34 14.30 9.98
C TYR A 448 -7.64 14.26 9.19
N GLU A 449 -8.75 14.53 9.86
CA GLU A 449 -10.08 14.62 9.26
C GLU A 449 -10.97 15.51 10.13
N ARG A 450 -11.75 16.42 9.53
CA ARG A 450 -12.76 17.25 10.23
C ARG A 450 -12.21 18.01 11.45
N GLY A 451 -10.99 18.54 11.36
CA GLY A 451 -10.38 19.30 12.46
C GLY A 451 -9.83 18.46 13.59
N LYS A 452 -9.80 17.12 13.45
CA LYS A 452 -9.28 16.19 14.46
C LYS A 452 -8.04 15.48 13.96
N LEU A 453 -7.08 15.33 14.87
CA LEU A 453 -5.84 14.60 14.64
C LEU A 453 -5.87 13.26 15.38
N HIS A 454 -5.46 12.19 14.70
CA HIS A 454 -5.32 10.86 15.26
C HIS A 454 -3.92 10.32 15.01
N TYR A 455 -3.20 10.00 16.07
CA TYR A 455 -1.83 9.49 16.03
C TYR A 455 -1.81 7.99 15.76
N ILE A 456 -0.96 7.57 14.82
CA ILE A 456 -0.90 6.20 14.34
C ILE A 456 0.21 5.45 15.07
N VAL A 457 -0.13 4.30 15.63
CA VAL A 457 0.84 3.34 16.17
C VAL A 457 0.96 2.20 15.17
N SER A 458 2.18 1.99 14.67
CA SER A 458 2.48 0.94 13.71
C SER A 458 3.34 -0.16 14.33
N ASP A 459 3.23 -1.38 13.81
CA ASP A 459 4.06 -2.50 14.28
C ASP A 459 5.47 -2.51 13.67
N HIS A 460 6.24 -3.55 14.00
CA HIS A 460 7.59 -3.79 13.50
C HIS A 460 7.73 -3.86 11.96
N GLN A 461 6.63 -4.05 11.21
CA GLN A 461 6.65 -4.06 9.75
C GLN A 461 6.25 -2.70 9.17
N GLY A 462 5.83 -1.74 10.00
CA GLY A 462 5.27 -0.45 9.59
C GLY A 462 3.79 -0.52 9.23
N THR A 463 3.08 -1.59 9.61
CA THR A 463 1.63 -1.71 9.45
C THR A 463 0.93 -0.83 10.50
N PRO A 464 0.05 0.10 10.12
CA PRO A 464 -0.80 0.81 11.08
C PRO A 464 -1.63 -0.19 11.87
N ARG A 465 -1.61 -0.14 13.21
CA ARG A 465 -2.31 -1.09 14.08
C ARG A 465 -3.36 -0.42 14.94
N GLU A 466 -3.04 0.76 15.44
CA GLU A 466 -3.91 1.54 16.29
C GLU A 466 -3.91 3.02 15.87
N MET A 467 -5.02 3.70 16.12
CA MET A 467 -5.11 5.16 16.09
C MET A 467 -5.61 5.66 17.43
N LEU A 468 -4.92 6.68 17.95
CA LEU A 468 -5.26 7.32 19.21
C LEU A 468 -5.58 8.79 18.95
N ASN A 469 -6.54 9.36 19.66
CA ASN A 469 -6.79 10.80 19.62
C ASN A 469 -5.65 11.58 20.33
N GLU A 470 -5.72 12.91 20.30
CA GLU A 470 -4.65 13.76 20.82
C GLU A 470 -4.37 13.56 22.32
N GLU A 471 -5.38 13.21 23.11
CA GLU A 471 -5.22 12.94 24.54
C GLU A 471 -4.78 11.50 24.86
N GLY A 472 -4.49 10.67 23.86
CA GLY A 472 -4.03 9.29 24.01
C GLY A 472 -5.13 8.24 24.23
N GLY A 473 -6.39 8.57 23.90
CA GLY A 473 -7.51 7.65 23.88
C GLY A 473 -7.56 6.83 22.57
N LEU A 474 -7.75 5.52 22.67
CA LEU A 474 -7.82 4.63 21.51
C LEU A 474 -9.16 4.79 20.78
N VAL A 475 -9.12 5.12 19.49
CA VAL A 475 -10.33 5.34 18.66
C VAL A 475 -10.51 4.30 17.56
N TRP A 476 -9.42 3.63 17.16
CA TRP A 476 -9.45 2.58 16.16
C TRP A 476 -8.34 1.56 16.41
N ALA A 477 -8.61 0.28 16.18
CA ALA A 477 -7.60 -0.76 16.26
C ALA A 477 -7.91 -1.94 15.33
N HIS A 478 -6.86 -2.52 14.73
CA HIS A 478 -6.94 -3.77 14.00
C HIS A 478 -5.65 -4.57 14.12
N ARG A 479 -5.68 -5.82 13.65
CA ARG A 479 -4.49 -6.62 13.38
C ARG A 479 -4.58 -7.28 12.02
N LEU A 480 -3.45 -7.69 11.46
CA LEU A 480 -3.45 -8.53 10.26
C LEU A 480 -3.20 -9.99 10.63
N THR A 481 -3.86 -10.89 9.90
CA THR A 481 -3.49 -12.31 9.79
C THR A 481 -2.10 -12.45 9.13
N THR A 482 -1.54 -13.67 9.10
CA THR A 482 -0.19 -13.95 8.59
C THR A 482 0.04 -13.37 7.20
N TRP A 483 -0.99 -13.42 6.36
CA TRP A 483 -0.96 -12.96 4.97
C TRP A 483 -1.91 -11.78 4.73
N GLY A 484 -2.02 -10.87 5.69
CA GLY A 484 -2.48 -9.51 5.45
C GLY A 484 -3.98 -9.25 5.60
N LYS A 485 -4.84 -10.27 5.75
CA LYS A 485 -6.28 -10.04 6.01
C LYS A 485 -6.48 -9.35 7.36
N ALA A 486 -7.23 -8.24 7.38
CA ALA A 486 -7.47 -7.46 8.59
C ALA A 486 -8.55 -8.07 9.52
N GLU A 487 -8.28 -8.03 10.82
CA GLU A 487 -9.19 -8.28 11.93
C GLU A 487 -9.39 -6.99 12.71
N LYS A 488 -10.61 -6.43 12.64
CA LYS A 488 -10.96 -5.15 13.27
C LYS A 488 -11.43 -5.35 14.71
N SER A 489 -11.09 -4.41 15.59
CA SER A 489 -11.61 -4.32 16.96
C SER A 489 -12.59 -3.16 17.05
N GLN A 490 -13.81 -3.43 17.51
CA GLN A 490 -14.75 -2.37 17.85
C GLN A 490 -14.33 -1.74 19.19
N VAL A 491 -13.81 -0.52 19.16
CA VAL A 491 -13.28 0.16 20.35
C VAL A 491 -14.14 1.35 20.81
N LEU A 492 -14.99 1.88 19.92
CA LEU A 492 -15.92 2.96 20.21
C LEU A 492 -17.37 2.51 20.05
N ALA A 493 -18.28 3.18 20.76
CA ALA A 493 -19.72 3.05 20.55
C ALA A 493 -20.16 3.83 19.29
N SER A 494 -21.27 3.44 18.66
CA SER A 494 -21.75 4.04 17.40
C SER A 494 -22.17 5.51 17.50
N ASN A 495 -22.34 6.03 18.71
CA ASN A 495 -22.66 7.43 18.98
C ASN A 495 -21.41 8.28 19.30
N ASP A 496 -20.21 7.68 19.33
CA ASP A 496 -18.97 8.42 19.49
C ASP A 496 -18.67 9.24 18.24
N ALA A 497 -18.18 10.46 18.42
CA ALA A 497 -17.83 11.34 17.32
C ALA A 497 -16.75 10.75 16.41
N ASP A 498 -15.87 9.89 16.92
CA ASP A 498 -14.77 9.26 16.19
C ASP A 498 -15.10 7.87 15.66
N TYR A 499 -16.37 7.42 15.76
CA TYR A 499 -16.79 6.10 15.25
C TYR A 499 -16.54 5.91 13.74
N HIS A 500 -16.42 7.00 12.99
CA HIS A 500 -16.14 7.00 11.55
C HIS A 500 -14.66 6.74 11.21
N VAL A 501 -13.74 6.83 12.19
CA VAL A 501 -12.31 6.64 11.97
C VAL A 501 -12.04 5.22 11.45
N ASN A 502 -11.34 5.17 10.32
CA ASN A 502 -11.02 3.92 9.64
C ASN A 502 -9.67 4.03 8.91
N CYS A 503 -9.16 2.88 8.47
CA CYS A 503 -7.89 2.78 7.76
C CYS A 503 -7.91 1.65 6.74
N ASN A 504 -7.61 1.97 5.48
CA ASN A 504 -7.44 1.00 4.40
C ASN A 504 -5.98 0.61 4.18
N LEU A 505 -5.03 1.19 4.93
CA LEU A 505 -3.62 0.81 4.85
C LEU A 505 -3.35 -0.55 5.49
N ARG A 506 -2.51 -1.39 4.87
CA ARG A 506 -2.23 -2.78 5.30
C ARG A 506 -0.74 -2.97 5.62
N PHE A 507 -0.04 -3.88 4.94
CA PHE A 507 1.42 -3.83 4.99
C PHE A 507 1.93 -2.52 4.40
N VAL A 508 3.18 -2.15 4.68
CA VAL A 508 3.72 -0.85 4.25
C VAL A 508 3.53 -0.64 2.75
N GLY A 509 2.98 0.53 2.41
CA GLY A 509 2.64 0.92 1.03
C GLY A 509 1.38 0.27 0.45
N GLN A 510 0.70 -0.62 1.19
CA GLN A 510 -0.51 -1.29 0.70
C GLN A 510 -1.78 -0.53 1.06
N TYR A 511 -2.70 -0.46 0.09
CA TYR A 511 -4.06 0.05 0.24
C TYR A 511 -5.08 -1.02 -0.12
N GLU A 512 -5.97 -1.39 0.79
CA GLU A 512 -7.03 -2.38 0.55
C GLU A 512 -8.17 -1.79 -0.29
N ASP A 513 -8.45 -2.44 -1.42
CA ASP A 513 -9.63 -2.19 -2.24
C ASP A 513 -10.66 -3.29 -2.02
N GLU A 514 -11.69 -2.99 -1.23
CA GLU A 514 -12.77 -3.93 -0.94
C GLU A 514 -13.42 -4.47 -2.22
N GLU A 515 -13.60 -3.62 -3.23
CA GLU A 515 -14.30 -4.00 -4.45
C GLU A 515 -13.55 -5.05 -5.26
N SER A 516 -12.22 -4.92 -5.36
CA SER A 516 -11.38 -5.82 -6.16
C SER A 516 -10.94 -7.05 -5.36
N GLY A 517 -10.91 -6.91 -4.02
CA GLY A 517 -10.32 -7.87 -3.10
C GLY A 517 -8.80 -7.97 -3.21
N LEU A 518 -8.14 -6.96 -3.78
CA LEU A 518 -6.69 -6.84 -3.95
C LEU A 518 -6.17 -5.65 -3.15
N TYR A 519 -4.89 -5.69 -2.77
CA TYR A 519 -4.24 -4.60 -2.06
C TYR A 519 -3.28 -3.88 -3.02
N TYR A 520 -3.60 -2.65 -3.38
CA TYR A 520 -2.76 -1.81 -4.24
C TYR A 520 -1.44 -1.47 -3.54
N ASN A 521 -0.31 -1.67 -4.22
CA ASN A 521 1.04 -1.35 -3.73
C ASN A 521 1.90 -0.77 -4.86
N ARG A 522 1.49 0.42 -5.33
CA ARG A 522 2.09 1.21 -6.43
C ARG A 522 2.29 0.45 -7.75
N PHE A 523 3.33 -0.37 -7.82
CA PHE A 523 3.72 -1.12 -9.01
C PHE A 523 3.18 -2.56 -9.03
N ARG A 524 2.52 -3.01 -7.95
CA ARG A 524 1.96 -4.37 -7.83
C ARG A 524 0.65 -4.36 -7.03
N TYR A 525 -0.06 -5.48 -7.13
CA TYR A 525 -1.23 -5.78 -6.32
C TYR A 525 -0.93 -7.05 -5.54
N TYR A 526 -1.24 -7.02 -4.25
CA TYR A 526 -1.13 -8.15 -3.35
C TYR A 526 -2.46 -8.88 -3.21
#